data_AF-A0A2N7QSV7-F1
#
_entry.id   AF-A0A2N7QSV7-F1
#
_cell.length_a   1.000
_cell.length_b   1.000
_cell.length_c   1.000
_cell.angle_alpha   90.00
_cell.angle_beta   90.00
_cell.angle_gamma   90.00
#
_symmetry.space_group_name_H-M   'P 1'
#
loop_
_entity.id
_entity.type
_entity.pdbx_description
1 polymer ?
#
loop_
_entity_poly.entity_id
_entity_poly.type
_entity_poly.pdbx_seq_one_letter_code
_entity_poly.pdbx_strand_id
1 'polypeptide(L)'
;MSSCDQCGKSILFGGRKLDGRRYCSAACARAHPLLEMADRVPSDILQRHVDEWRRSACPKCKRNHGTIDVHEHHRVHSLVLMTQWSTRRNVCCRRCGRREQLLSTLYCATLGWWGFPWGLLVTPVQIARNVAGLCKSESDQPSLRFEQIVRRQIARRYLETQVATPVVR
;
A
#
# COMPACT_ATOMS: atom_id res chain seq x y z
N MET A 1 -14.55 -14.87 -3.97
CA MET A 1 -14.36 -14.07 -2.73
C MET A 1 -14.29 -12.60 -3.09
N SER A 2 -15.11 -11.75 -2.48
CA SER A 2 -14.97 -10.29 -2.64
C SER A 2 -14.00 -9.72 -1.61
N SER A 3 -13.21 -8.72 -1.99
CA SER A 3 -12.36 -7.96 -1.08
C SER A 3 -13.09 -6.74 -0.54
N CYS A 4 -12.66 -6.24 0.62
CA CYS A 4 -13.11 -4.97 1.19
C CYS A 4 -12.50 -3.79 0.40
N ASP A 5 -13.33 -2.84 -0.03
CA ASP A 5 -12.89 -1.66 -0.79
C ASP A 5 -11.95 -0.73 0.00
N GLN A 6 -12.10 -0.73 1.33
CA GLN A 6 -11.27 0.10 2.19
C GLN A 6 -9.92 -0.54 2.54
N CYS A 7 -9.94 -1.74 3.11
CA CYS A 7 -8.75 -2.39 3.67
C CYS A 7 -8.15 -3.49 2.78
N GLY A 8 -8.84 -3.90 1.73
CA GLY A 8 -8.39 -4.94 0.79
C GLY A 8 -8.46 -6.37 1.32
N LYS A 9 -8.86 -6.60 2.57
CA LYS A 9 -9.01 -7.95 3.14
C LYS A 9 -10.12 -8.72 2.42
N SER A 10 -9.92 -10.01 2.20
CA SER A 10 -10.96 -10.92 1.72
C SER A 10 -12.10 -11.00 2.72
N ILE A 11 -13.33 -10.82 2.24
CA ILE A 11 -14.54 -10.95 3.04
C ILE A 11 -14.95 -12.43 2.98
N LEU A 12 -14.79 -13.13 4.10
CA LEU A 12 -15.09 -14.56 4.23
C LEU A 12 -16.54 -14.79 4.71
N PHE A 13 -17.01 -13.97 5.66
CA PHE A 13 -18.39 -13.99 6.14
C PHE A 13 -18.82 -12.60 6.60
N GLY A 14 -20.10 -12.27 6.43
CA GLY A 14 -20.66 -10.97 6.78
C GLY A 14 -20.16 -9.81 5.93
N GLY A 15 -20.20 -8.61 6.50
CA GLY A 15 -19.81 -7.36 5.84
C GLY A 15 -20.99 -6.41 5.62
N ARG A 16 -20.68 -5.19 5.17
CA ARG A 16 -21.67 -4.16 4.83
C ARG A 16 -21.52 -3.76 3.36
N LYS A 17 -22.65 -3.52 2.70
CA LYS A 17 -22.70 -2.97 1.34
C LYS A 17 -23.30 -1.57 1.38
N LEU A 18 -22.62 -0.60 0.79
CA LEU A 18 -23.04 0.80 0.69
C LEU A 18 -22.70 1.28 -0.72
N ASP A 19 -23.70 1.75 -1.47
CA ASP A 19 -23.55 2.30 -2.82
C ASP A 19 -22.64 1.48 -3.75
N GLY A 20 -22.93 0.17 -3.82
CA GLY A 20 -22.19 -0.78 -4.65
C GLY A 20 -20.85 -1.26 -4.06
N ARG A 21 -20.31 -0.59 -3.04
CA ARG A 21 -19.05 -0.95 -2.36
C ARG A 21 -19.27 -1.95 -1.23
N ARG A 22 -18.25 -2.75 -0.92
CA ARG A 22 -18.25 -3.79 0.13
C ARG A 22 -17.21 -3.51 1.20
N TYR A 23 -17.62 -3.67 2.46
CA TYR A 23 -16.78 -3.44 3.64
C TYR A 23 -16.79 -4.66 4.55
N CYS A 24 -15.63 -5.06 5.06
CA CYS A 24 -15.54 -6.19 5.99
C CYS A 24 -16.11 -5.88 7.40
N SER A 25 -16.26 -4.62 7.78
CA SER A 25 -16.75 -4.21 9.10
C SER A 25 -17.34 -2.80 9.08
N ALA A 26 -18.12 -2.45 10.13
CA ALA A 26 -18.64 -1.10 10.33
C ALA A 26 -17.51 -0.05 10.43
N ALA A 27 -16.37 -0.41 11.04
CA ALA A 27 -15.20 0.47 11.10
C ALA A 27 -14.65 0.79 9.69
N CYS A 28 -14.63 -0.18 8.78
CA CYS A 28 -14.25 0.06 7.38
C CYS A 28 -15.31 0.86 6.62
N ALA A 29 -16.60 0.65 6.92
CA ALA A 29 -17.70 1.39 6.31
C ALA A 29 -17.68 2.89 6.65
N ARG A 30 -17.10 3.31 7.78
CA ARG A 30 -16.91 4.75 8.11
C ARG A 30 -16.03 5.51 7.10
N ALA A 31 -15.21 4.80 6.33
CA ALA A 31 -14.41 5.40 5.25
C ALA A 31 -15.20 5.56 3.94
N HIS A 32 -16.50 5.24 3.92
CA HIS A 32 -17.31 5.32 2.71
C HIS A 32 -17.34 6.73 2.08
N PRO A 33 -17.59 7.83 2.83
CA PRO A 33 -17.58 9.18 2.25
C PRO A 33 -16.22 9.56 1.64
N LEU A 34 -15.12 9.08 2.23
CA LEU A 34 -13.78 9.30 1.70
C LEU A 34 -13.58 8.61 0.34
N LEU A 35 -14.10 7.39 0.20
CA LEU A 35 -13.97 6.62 -1.05
C LEU A 35 -14.88 7.17 -2.15
N GLU A 36 -16.08 7.62 -1.81
CA GLU A 36 -16.98 8.31 -2.74
C GLU A 36 -16.36 9.61 -3.24
N MET A 37 -15.80 10.42 -2.33
CA MET A 37 -15.09 11.65 -2.70
C MET A 37 -13.85 11.35 -3.53
N ALA A 38 -13.14 10.26 -3.24
CA ALA A 38 -11.99 9.82 -4.04
C ALA A 38 -12.38 9.54 -5.49
N ASP A 39 -13.51 8.89 -5.76
CA ASP A 39 -13.96 8.62 -7.14
C ASP A 39 -14.30 9.89 -7.91
N ARG A 40 -14.73 10.94 -7.22
CA ARG A 40 -15.08 12.24 -7.83
C ARG A 40 -13.86 13.08 -8.21
N VAL A 41 -12.65 12.68 -7.83
CA VAL A 41 -11.43 13.44 -8.14
C VAL A 41 -11.17 13.40 -9.66
N PRO A 42 -11.17 14.56 -10.36
CA PRO A 42 -10.88 14.64 -11.78
C PRO A 42 -9.47 14.12 -12.11
N SER A 43 -9.32 13.48 -13.27
CA SER A 43 -8.06 12.87 -13.67
C SER A 43 -6.94 13.89 -13.91
N ASP A 44 -7.26 15.09 -14.40
CA ASP A 44 -6.31 16.17 -14.60
C ASP A 44 -5.71 16.69 -13.28
N ILE A 45 -6.56 16.88 -12.25
CA ILE A 45 -6.12 17.27 -10.90
C ILE A 45 -5.29 16.16 -10.27
N LEU A 46 -5.71 14.90 -10.46
CA LEU A 46 -4.97 13.75 -9.95
C LEU A 46 -3.57 13.67 -10.55
N GLN A 47 -3.43 13.75 -11.88
CA GLN A 47 -2.13 13.62 -12.54
C GLN A 47 -1.17 14.72 -12.12
N ARG A 48 -1.63 15.97 -11.99
CA ARG A 48 -0.82 17.07 -11.44
C ARG A 48 -0.29 16.76 -10.04
N HIS A 49 -1.15 16.30 -9.14
CA HIS A 49 -0.75 15.95 -7.77
C HIS A 49 0.16 14.72 -7.71
N VAL A 50 -0.09 13.72 -8.57
CA VAL A 50 0.74 12.53 -8.69
C VAL A 50 2.16 12.94 -9.08
N ASP A 51 2.29 13.75 -10.12
CA ASP A 51 3.55 14.25 -10.62
C ASP A 51 4.30 15.12 -9.61
N GLU A 52 3.61 16.07 -8.97
CA GLU A 52 4.17 16.92 -7.92
C GLU A 52 4.69 16.10 -6.74
N TRP A 53 3.87 15.15 -6.25
CA TRP A 53 4.27 14.32 -5.12
C TRP A 53 5.41 13.37 -5.51
N ARG A 54 5.38 12.83 -6.73
CA ARG A 54 6.43 11.95 -7.24
C ARG A 54 7.80 12.62 -7.36
N ARG A 55 7.83 13.93 -7.65
CA ARG A 55 9.03 14.78 -7.71
C ARG A 55 9.41 15.45 -6.38
N SER A 56 8.70 15.13 -5.30
CA SER A 56 8.97 15.67 -3.97
C SER A 56 10.08 14.91 -3.23
N ALA A 57 10.54 15.46 -2.11
CA ALA A 57 11.50 14.78 -1.25
C ALA A 57 10.92 13.48 -0.67
N CYS A 58 11.68 12.39 -0.77
CA CYS A 58 11.26 11.08 -0.26
C CYS A 58 10.92 11.13 1.24
N PRO A 59 9.75 10.63 1.70
CA PRO A 59 9.35 10.73 3.10
C PRO A 59 10.29 9.97 4.05
N LYS A 60 10.98 8.93 3.57
CA LYS A 60 11.93 8.11 4.34
C LYS A 60 13.32 8.72 4.45
N CYS A 61 13.94 9.12 3.34
CA CYS A 61 15.32 9.61 3.33
C CYS A 61 15.45 11.13 3.21
N LYS A 62 14.35 11.85 2.99
CA LYS A 62 14.25 13.31 2.84
C LYS A 62 15.07 13.89 1.67
N ARG A 63 15.53 13.05 0.74
CA ARG A 63 16.27 13.46 -0.46
C ARG A 63 15.34 13.53 -1.67
N ASN A 64 15.68 14.39 -2.63
CA ASN A 64 14.96 14.56 -3.89
C ASN A 64 15.68 13.91 -5.09
N HIS A 65 16.23 12.69 -4.91
CA HIS A 65 17.08 12.01 -5.90
C HIS A 65 16.40 10.74 -6.44
N GLY A 66 15.15 10.85 -6.86
CA GLY A 66 14.42 9.74 -7.47
C GLY A 66 12.92 9.87 -7.32
N THR A 67 12.19 9.21 -8.20
CA THR A 67 10.74 9.27 -8.21
C THR A 67 10.15 8.49 -7.04
N ILE A 68 9.12 9.06 -6.40
CA ILE A 68 8.39 8.38 -5.32
C ILE A 68 7.32 7.47 -5.93
N ASP A 69 7.30 6.21 -5.51
CA ASP A 69 6.25 5.27 -5.88
C ASP A 69 5.96 4.31 -4.71
N VAL A 70 5.00 3.40 -4.90
CA VAL A 70 4.67 2.34 -3.95
C VAL A 70 5.59 1.15 -4.18
N HIS A 71 6.35 0.80 -3.14
CA HIS A 71 7.22 -0.36 -3.14
C HIS A 71 6.75 -1.37 -2.09
N GLU A 72 6.50 -2.60 -2.54
CA GLU A 72 6.14 -3.73 -1.69
C GLU A 72 7.39 -4.52 -1.29
N HIS A 73 7.37 -5.03 -0.06
CA HIS A 73 8.35 -5.99 0.45
C HIS A 73 7.64 -7.05 1.28
N HIS A 74 8.15 -8.28 1.21
CA HIS A 74 7.57 -9.44 1.86
C HIS A 74 8.47 -9.89 3.01
N ARG A 75 7.88 -10.09 4.19
CA ARG A 75 8.56 -10.63 5.36
C ARG A 75 7.92 -11.95 5.76
N VAL A 76 8.75 -12.95 5.99
CA VAL A 76 8.38 -14.27 6.52
C VAL A 76 9.23 -14.51 7.75
N HIS A 77 8.59 -14.96 8.81
CA HIS A 77 9.27 -15.56 9.94
C HIS A 77 8.54 -16.85 10.30
N SER A 78 9.31 -17.85 10.66
CA SER A 78 8.81 -19.13 11.14
C SER A 78 9.31 -19.33 12.56
N LEU A 79 8.38 -19.58 13.47
CA LEU A 79 8.65 -20.33 14.70
C LEU A 79 8.37 -21.80 14.38
N VAL A 80 9.01 -22.72 15.10
CA VAL A 80 9.01 -24.18 14.83
C VAL A 80 7.62 -24.75 14.48
N LEU A 81 6.54 -24.22 15.08
CA LEU A 81 5.16 -24.65 14.84
C LEU A 81 4.28 -23.63 14.10
N MET A 82 4.76 -22.42 13.80
CA MET A 82 3.95 -21.36 13.16
C MET A 82 4.78 -20.54 12.18
N THR A 83 4.39 -20.57 10.90
CA THR A 83 4.94 -19.69 9.86
C THR A 83 3.97 -18.54 9.62
N GLN A 84 4.44 -17.31 9.83
CA GLN A 84 3.67 -16.10 9.55
C GLN A 84 4.35 -15.30 8.43
N TRP A 85 3.56 -14.92 7.43
CA TRP A 85 3.99 -14.04 6.35
C TRP A 85 3.21 -12.73 6.36
N SER A 86 3.87 -11.64 5.97
CA SER A 86 3.25 -10.34 5.81
C SER A 86 3.81 -9.63 4.59
N THR A 87 2.93 -8.96 3.84
CA THR A 87 3.30 -8.06 2.75
C THR A 87 3.12 -6.63 3.24
N ARG A 88 4.18 -5.83 3.18
CA ARG A 88 4.17 -4.44 3.60
C ARG A 88 4.41 -3.53 2.41
N ARG A 89 3.69 -2.41 2.38
CA ARG A 89 3.74 -1.41 1.30
C ARG A 89 4.28 -0.10 1.85
N ASN A 90 5.28 0.47 1.19
CA ASN A 90 5.86 1.76 1.56
C ASN A 90 5.78 2.71 0.37
N VAL A 91 5.41 3.96 0.63
CA VAL A 91 5.53 5.05 -0.35
C VAL A 91 6.91 5.67 -0.17
N CYS A 92 7.85 5.42 -1.09
CA CYS A 92 9.21 5.93 -0.99
C CYS A 92 9.93 5.94 -2.35
N CYS A 93 11.11 6.56 -2.40
CA CYS A 93 11.95 6.49 -3.59
C CYS A 93 12.53 5.08 -3.81
N ARG A 94 12.96 4.82 -5.05
CA ARG A 94 13.51 3.52 -5.47
C ARG A 94 14.64 3.00 -4.57
N ARG A 95 15.56 3.87 -4.16
CA ARG A 95 16.69 3.49 -3.28
C ARG A 95 16.22 3.00 -1.91
N CYS A 96 15.24 3.68 -1.31
CA CYS A 96 14.64 3.25 -0.05
C CYS A 96 13.84 1.96 -0.21
N GLY A 97 13.10 1.81 -1.32
CA GLY A 97 12.39 0.57 -1.65
C GLY A 97 13.33 -0.62 -1.74
N ARG A 98 14.44 -0.49 -2.48
CA ARG A 98 15.47 -1.54 -2.62
C ARG A 98 16.11 -1.91 -1.28
N ARG A 99 16.39 -0.92 -0.42
CA ARG A 99 16.94 -1.18 0.92
C ARG A 99 16.00 -2.05 1.76
N GLU A 100 14.70 -1.73 1.77
CA GLU A 100 13.70 -2.51 2.51
C GLU A 100 13.50 -3.92 1.95
N GLN A 101 13.53 -4.05 0.62
CA GLN A 101 13.46 -5.35 -0.05
C GLN A 101 14.68 -6.21 0.31
N LEU A 102 15.89 -5.64 0.28
CA LEU A 102 17.12 -6.34 0.68
C LEU A 102 17.08 -6.78 2.15
N LEU A 103 16.72 -5.87 3.05
CA LEU A 103 16.58 -6.18 4.48
C LEU A 103 15.53 -7.27 4.71
N SER A 104 14.44 -7.25 3.95
CA SER A 104 13.37 -8.24 4.07
C SER A 104 13.77 -9.58 3.46
N THR A 105 14.56 -9.60 2.37
CA THR A 105 15.20 -10.81 1.84
C THR A 105 16.10 -11.43 2.90
N LEU A 106 16.98 -10.65 3.52
CA LEU A 106 17.86 -11.14 4.59
C LEU A 106 17.04 -11.67 5.77
N TYR A 107 16.00 -10.95 6.18
CA TYR A 107 15.10 -11.38 7.25
C TYR A 107 14.41 -12.72 6.93
N CYS A 108 13.87 -12.90 5.72
CA CYS A 108 13.28 -14.18 5.31
C CYS A 108 14.34 -15.28 5.25
N ALA A 109 15.54 -14.96 4.77
CA ALA A 109 16.64 -15.91 4.66
C ALA A 109 17.28 -16.29 6.01
N THR A 110 17.01 -15.58 7.11
CA THR A 110 17.50 -15.96 8.44
C THR A 110 16.41 -16.56 9.31
N LEU A 111 15.18 -16.10 9.18
CA LEU A 111 14.07 -16.48 10.07
C LEU A 111 12.98 -17.32 9.40
N GLY A 112 12.98 -17.47 8.08
CA GLY A 112 11.95 -18.21 7.35
C GLY A 112 12.10 -19.73 7.41
N TRP A 113 13.33 -20.23 7.61
CA TRP A 113 13.67 -21.66 7.49
C TRP A 113 13.26 -22.53 8.67
N TRP A 114 12.99 -21.92 9.83
CA TRP A 114 12.77 -22.67 11.07
C TRP A 114 11.40 -23.35 11.17
N GLY A 115 10.53 -23.21 10.17
CA GLY A 115 9.20 -23.83 10.14
C GLY A 115 9.16 -25.00 9.16
N PHE A 116 8.83 -26.20 9.64
CA PHE A 116 8.63 -27.39 8.81
C PHE A 116 7.13 -27.72 8.69
N PRO A 117 6.59 -28.05 7.50
CA PRO A 117 7.24 -28.03 6.17
C PRO A 117 7.13 -26.66 5.46
N TRP A 118 6.26 -25.76 5.92
CA TRP A 118 5.88 -24.57 5.15
C TRP A 118 6.95 -23.48 5.06
N GLY A 119 7.82 -23.35 6.06
CA GLY A 119 8.94 -22.41 6.01
C GLY A 119 9.89 -22.70 4.85
N LEU A 120 10.16 -23.98 4.55
CA LEU A 120 11.09 -24.38 3.49
C LEU A 120 10.54 -24.10 2.07
N LEU A 121 9.21 -24.14 1.88
CA LEU A 121 8.57 -23.89 0.59
C LEU A 121 8.20 -22.42 0.38
N VAL A 122 7.69 -21.74 1.41
CA VAL A 122 7.20 -20.36 1.30
C VAL A 122 8.35 -19.35 1.28
N THR A 123 9.42 -19.61 2.03
CA THR A 123 10.59 -18.73 2.13
C THR A 123 11.27 -18.48 0.77
N PRO A 124 11.61 -19.50 -0.06
CA PRO A 124 12.23 -19.26 -1.37
C PRO A 124 11.34 -18.45 -2.32
N VAL A 125 10.01 -18.68 -2.31
CA VAL A 125 9.07 -17.89 -3.11
C VAL A 125 9.08 -16.41 -2.71
N GLN A 126 9.14 -16.14 -1.40
CA GLN A 126 9.11 -14.77 -0.87
C GLN A 126 10.47 -14.07 -1.06
N ILE A 127 11.57 -14.81 -0.99
CA ILE A 127 12.90 -14.34 -1.40
C ILE A 127 12.89 -13.97 -2.89
N ALA A 128 12.39 -14.86 -3.75
CA ALA A 128 12.32 -14.60 -5.20
C ALA A 128 11.49 -13.35 -5.53
N ARG A 129 10.36 -13.15 -4.86
CA ARG A 129 9.53 -11.93 -5.01
C ARG A 129 10.27 -10.67 -4.58
N ASN A 130 10.99 -10.71 -3.46
CA ASN A 130 11.79 -9.56 -3.03
C ASN A 130 12.94 -9.28 -4.00
N VAL A 131 13.62 -10.32 -4.51
CA VAL A 131 14.70 -10.20 -5.51
C VAL A 131 14.18 -9.66 -6.84
N ALA A 132 13.05 -10.15 -7.34
CA ALA A 132 12.39 -9.56 -8.51
C ALA A 132 12.05 -8.08 -8.28
N GLY A 133 11.62 -7.73 -7.07
CA GLY A 133 11.43 -6.35 -6.63
C GLY A 133 12.72 -5.52 -6.67
N LEU A 134 13.88 -6.10 -6.41
CA LEU A 134 15.21 -5.44 -6.50
C LEU A 134 15.65 -5.24 -7.95
N CYS A 135 15.35 -6.20 -8.84
CA CYS A 135 15.70 -6.15 -10.26
C CYS A 135 14.79 -5.24 -11.09
N LYS A 136 13.59 -4.92 -10.59
CA LYS A 136 12.65 -4.03 -11.29
C LYS A 136 13.30 -2.66 -11.56
N SER A 137 13.29 -2.19 -12.80
CA SER A 137 13.75 -0.84 -13.12
C SER A 137 12.81 0.21 -12.53
N GLU A 138 13.32 1.43 -12.35
CA GLU A 138 12.47 2.57 -12.07
C GLU A 138 11.61 2.82 -13.31
N SER A 139 10.29 2.66 -13.16
CA SER A 139 9.32 2.98 -14.21
C SER A 139 9.21 4.49 -14.29
N ASP A 140 9.07 5.06 -15.48
CA ASP A 140 8.76 6.49 -15.60
C ASP A 140 7.28 6.78 -15.32
N GLN A 141 6.42 5.78 -15.48
CA GLN A 141 4.99 5.89 -15.19
C GLN A 141 4.66 5.60 -13.72
N PRO A 142 3.74 6.35 -13.09
CA PRO A 142 3.28 6.09 -11.74
C PRO A 142 2.49 4.79 -11.65
N SER A 143 2.63 4.06 -10.53
CA SER A 143 1.81 2.87 -10.33
C SER A 143 0.35 3.24 -10.03
N LEU A 144 -0.60 2.42 -10.50
CA LEU A 144 -2.03 2.57 -10.16
C LEU A 144 -2.27 2.62 -8.64
N ARG A 145 -1.41 1.97 -7.86
CA ARG A 145 -1.48 1.99 -6.39
C ARG A 145 -1.07 3.34 -5.82
N PHE A 146 -0.05 3.97 -6.40
CA PHE A 146 0.34 5.33 -6.03
C PHE A 146 -0.79 6.31 -6.35
N GLU A 147 -1.36 6.24 -7.55
CA GLU A 147 -2.52 7.08 -7.92
C GLU A 147 -3.69 6.93 -6.95
N GLN A 148 -4.03 5.69 -6.54
CA GLN A 148 -5.08 5.44 -5.54
C GLN A 148 -4.77 6.10 -4.18
N ILE A 149 -3.51 6.12 -3.75
CA ILE A 149 -3.09 6.79 -2.52
C ILE A 149 -3.23 8.31 -2.66
N VAL A 150 -2.75 8.88 -3.77
CA VAL A 150 -2.85 10.32 -4.04
C VAL A 150 -4.32 10.76 -4.09
N ARG A 151 -5.16 10.02 -4.82
CA ARG A 151 -6.60 10.26 -4.94
C ARG A 151 -7.30 10.30 -3.57
N ARG A 152 -6.99 9.32 -2.70
CA ARG A 152 -7.52 9.30 -1.32
C ARG A 152 -7.02 10.47 -0.47
N GLN A 153 -5.77 10.89 -0.66
CA GLN A 153 -5.21 12.04 0.06
C GLN A 153 -5.85 13.36 -0.37
N ILE A 154 -6.08 13.55 -1.67
CA ILE A 154 -6.82 14.70 -2.21
C ILE A 154 -8.23 14.74 -1.60
N ALA A 155 -8.97 13.63 -1.69
CA ALA A 155 -10.32 13.51 -1.13
C ALA A 155 -10.36 13.82 0.38
N ARG A 156 -9.36 13.34 1.13
CA ARG A 156 -9.26 13.62 2.56
C ARG A 156 -9.11 15.11 2.84
N ARG A 157 -8.24 15.81 2.11
CA ARG A 157 -8.07 17.27 2.26
C ARG A 157 -9.37 18.02 1.98
N TYR A 158 -10.07 17.67 0.91
CA TYR A 158 -11.36 18.29 0.60
C TYR A 158 -12.40 18.09 1.70
N LEU A 159 -12.50 16.88 2.27
CA LEU A 159 -13.41 16.62 3.38
C LEU A 159 -13.03 17.40 4.64
N GLU A 160 -11.73 17.48 4.96
CA GLU A 160 -11.23 18.27 6.10
C GLU A 160 -11.54 19.77 5.94
N THR A 161 -11.36 20.33 4.73
CA THR A 161 -11.69 21.74 4.43
C THR A 161 -13.19 22.03 4.52
N GLN A 162 -14.05 21.11 4.08
CA GLN A 162 -15.51 21.28 4.17
C GLN A 162 -16.01 21.28 5.63
N VAL A 163 -15.41 20.44 6.48
CA VAL A 163 -15.74 20.40 7.92
C VAL A 163 -15.25 21.64 8.66
N ALA A 164 -14.13 22.23 8.23
CA ALA A 164 -13.55 23.43 8.85
C ALA A 164 -14.26 24.75 8.49
N THR A 165 -15.19 24.74 7.51
CA THR A 165 -15.99 25.91 7.18
C THR A 165 -17.29 25.84 7.98
N PRO A 166 -17.45 26.58 9.10
CA PRO A 166 -18.75 26.68 9.72
C PRO A 166 -19.66 27.35 8.70
N VAL A 167 -20.74 26.65 8.32
CA VAL A 167 -21.82 27.25 7.55
C VAL A 167 -22.37 28.38 8.41
N VAL A 168 -21.95 29.61 8.14
CA VAL A 168 -22.60 30.80 8.67
C VAL A 168 -23.99 30.82 8.04
N ARG A 169 -24.96 30.29 8.79
CA ARG A 169 -26.38 30.50 8.55
C ARG A 169 -26.81 31.75 9.29
#